data_AF-A0AB39MCK9-F1
#
_entry.id   AF-A0AB39MCK9-F1
#
_cell.length_a   1.000
_cell.length_b   1.000
_cell.length_c   1.000
_cell.angle_alpha   90.00
_cell.angle_beta   90.00
_cell.angle_gamma   90.00
#
_symmetry.space_group_name_H-M   'P 1'
#
loop_
_entity.id
_entity.type
_entity.pdbx_description
1 polymer ?
#
loop_
_entity_poly.entity_id
_entity_poly.type
_entity_poly.pdbx_seq_one_letter_code
_entity_poly.pdbx_strand_id
1 'polypeptide(L)'
;MTAKLNKGDDCELPAVAVLWLTDCPQPGLILVEFADAYDRPHQLVGKTAYFAGELQETSEYPAPTSTTCTIEEITDGVATVSTRWLEGGPNSTPFVFEIWLDALRPA
;
A
#
# COMPACT_ATOMS: atom_id res chain seq x y z
N MET A 1 9.47 16.91 12.90
CA MET A 1 10.08 15.86 13.75
C MET A 1 9.80 14.54 13.06
N THR A 2 10.76 14.01 12.29
CA THR A 2 10.61 12.75 11.56
C THR A 2 10.61 11.63 12.59
N ALA A 3 9.47 10.98 12.82
CA ALA A 3 9.44 9.81 13.70
C ALA A 3 10.39 8.77 13.09
N LYS A 4 11.33 8.25 13.90
CA LYS A 4 12.19 7.16 13.47
C LYS A 4 11.32 5.91 13.41
N LEU A 5 10.99 5.49 12.19
CA LEU A 5 10.36 4.20 11.92
C LEU A 5 11.34 3.08 12.25
N ASN A 6 10.87 2.07 12.97
CA ASN A 6 11.63 0.89 13.38
C ASN A 6 10.92 -0.38 12.91
N LYS A 7 11.63 -1.51 13.00
CA LYS A 7 11.02 -2.82 12.82
C LYS A 7 9.84 -3.01 13.77
N GLY A 8 8.73 -3.50 13.22
CA GLY A 8 7.46 -3.71 13.91
C GLY A 8 6.53 -2.50 13.93
N ASP A 9 6.99 -1.33 13.49
CA ASP A 9 6.15 -0.14 13.43
C ASP A 9 5.19 -0.24 12.23
N ASP A 10 3.98 0.27 12.45
CA ASP A 10 3.02 0.48 11.38
C ASP A 10 3.37 1.75 10.61
N CYS A 11 3.28 1.66 9.30
CA CYS A 11 3.60 2.74 8.39
C CYS A 11 2.57 2.82 7.27
N GLU A 12 2.47 4.00 6.68
CA GLU A 12 1.74 4.23 5.45
C GLU A 12 2.71 4.28 4.28
N LEU A 13 2.44 3.45 3.29
CA LEU A 13 3.09 3.46 1.99
C LEU A 13 2.28 4.36 1.05
N PRO A 14 2.82 5.49 0.57
CA PRO A 14 2.18 6.30 -0.46
C PRO A 14 2.01 5.50 -1.75
N ALA A 15 0.82 5.55 -2.33
CA ALA A 15 0.48 4.87 -3.57
C ALA A 15 -0.50 5.71 -4.40
N VAL A 16 -0.83 5.23 -5.60
CA VAL A 16 -1.75 5.92 -6.50
C VAL A 16 -2.88 4.98 -6.86
N ALA A 17 -4.11 5.34 -6.53
CA ALA A 17 -5.27 4.65 -7.05
C ALA A 17 -5.47 5.04 -8.52
N VAL A 18 -5.42 4.07 -9.42
CA VAL A 18 -5.43 4.30 -10.87
C VAL A 18 -6.80 4.05 -11.48
N LEU A 19 -7.55 3.10 -10.92
CA LEU A 19 -8.85 2.73 -11.47
C LEU A 19 -9.79 2.23 -10.38
N TRP A 20 -11.04 2.70 -10.42
CA TRP A 20 -12.13 2.04 -9.72
C TRP A 20 -12.54 0.80 -10.50
N LEU A 21 -12.34 -0.37 -9.89
CA LEU A 21 -12.81 -1.63 -10.45
C LEU A 21 -14.29 -1.76 -10.09
N THR A 22 -15.12 -1.26 -10.98
CA THR A 22 -16.53 -1.60 -10.99
C THR A 22 -16.61 -3.07 -11.33
N ASP A 23 -17.11 -3.92 -10.42
CA ASP A 23 -17.99 -5.02 -10.81
C ASP A 23 -18.68 -5.68 -9.61
N CYS A 24 -20.01 -5.76 -9.72
CA CYS A 24 -20.89 -6.56 -8.88
C CYS A 24 -20.31 -7.98 -8.71
N PRO A 25 -20.34 -8.57 -7.50
CA PRO A 25 -21.23 -8.23 -6.39
C PRO A 25 -20.60 -7.37 -5.28
N GLN A 26 -19.33 -6.94 -5.40
CA GLN A 26 -18.59 -6.35 -4.28
C GLN A 26 -18.12 -4.91 -4.58
N PRO A 27 -18.97 -3.89 -4.36
CA PRO A 27 -18.62 -2.49 -4.65
C PRO A 27 -17.41 -2.01 -3.85
N GLY A 28 -16.66 -1.04 -4.40
CA GLY A 28 -15.53 -0.42 -3.71
C GLY A 28 -14.21 -1.16 -3.87
N LEU A 29 -13.99 -1.86 -4.99
CA LEU A 29 -12.67 -2.37 -5.35
C LEU A 29 -11.92 -1.33 -6.18
N ILE A 30 -10.65 -1.14 -5.90
CA ILE A 30 -9.78 -0.22 -6.63
C ILE A 30 -8.47 -0.92 -6.98
N LEU A 31 -7.89 -0.50 -8.11
CA LEU A 31 -6.52 -0.80 -8.50
C LEU A 31 -5.61 0.31 -8.00
N VAL A 32 -4.60 -0.05 -7.22
CA VAL A 32 -3.58 0.84 -6.67
C VAL A 32 -2.23 0.43 -7.22
N GLU A 33 -1.46 1.41 -7.65
CA GLU A 33 -0.11 1.24 -8.18
C GLU A 33 0.89 2.02 -7.34
N PHE A 34 2.07 1.44 -7.15
CA PHE A 34 3.23 2.12 -6.58
C PHE A 34 4.52 1.49 -7.13
N ALA A 35 5.63 2.19 -6.97
CA ALA A 35 6.95 1.67 -7.30
C ALA A 35 7.69 1.32 -6.00
N ASP A 36 8.42 0.22 -6.01
CA ASP A 36 9.30 -0.15 -4.90
C ASP A 36 10.65 0.58 -4.96
N ALA A 37 11.55 0.29 -4.02
CA ALA A 37 12.87 0.92 -3.94
C ALA A 37 13.76 0.68 -5.17
N TYR A 38 13.44 -0.31 -5.99
CA TYR A 38 14.15 -0.68 -7.21
C TYR A 38 13.42 -0.23 -8.48
N ASP A 39 12.49 0.72 -8.36
CA ASP A 39 11.64 1.22 -9.45
C ASP A 39 10.79 0.12 -10.12
N ARG A 40 10.51 -0.99 -9.42
CA ARG A 40 9.61 -2.04 -9.95
C ARG A 40 8.16 -1.63 -9.68
N PRO A 41 7.30 -1.56 -10.71
CA PRO A 41 5.90 -1.25 -10.51
C PRO A 41 5.17 -2.44 -9.88
N HIS A 42 4.41 -2.17 -8.83
CA HIS A 42 3.54 -3.12 -8.15
C HIS A 42 2.09 -2.66 -8.25
N GLN A 43 1.21 -3.64 -8.43
CA GLN A 43 -0.23 -3.43 -8.53
C GLN A 43 -0.93 -4.18 -7.40
N LEU A 44 -1.74 -3.48 -6.62
CA LEU A 44 -2.57 -4.02 -5.58
C LEU A 44 -4.04 -3.80 -5.93
N VAL A 45 -4.85 -4.84 -5.77
CA VAL A 45 -6.30 -4.75 -5.89
C VAL A 45 -6.92 -5.02 -4.54
N GLY A 46 -7.72 -4.08 -4.04
CA GLY A 46 -8.31 -4.19 -2.71
C GLY A 46 -9.53 -3.31 -2.53
N LYS A 47 -10.19 -3.46 -1.38
CA LYS A 47 -11.28 -2.57 -0.99
C LYS A 47 -10.74 -1.19 -0.69
N THR A 48 -11.48 -0.14 -1.06
CA THR A 48 -11.15 1.26 -0.74
C THR A 48 -10.86 1.45 0.75
N ALA A 49 -11.58 0.75 1.63
CA ALA A 49 -11.38 0.77 3.08
C ALA A 49 -10.01 0.25 3.56
N TYR A 50 -9.26 -0.48 2.73
CA TYR A 50 -7.89 -0.92 3.04
C TYR A 50 -6.85 0.14 2.71
N PHE A 51 -7.27 1.24 2.08
CA PHE A 51 -6.42 2.35 1.70
C PHE A 51 -6.89 3.61 2.45
N ALA A 52 -5.97 4.52 2.79
CA ALA A 52 -6.31 5.67 3.63
C ALA A 52 -7.04 6.82 2.89
N GLY A 53 -7.46 6.60 1.64
CA GLY A 53 -8.17 7.58 0.82
C GLY A 53 -9.69 7.44 0.88
N GLU A 54 -10.42 8.56 0.98
CA GLU A 54 -11.86 8.64 0.71
C GLU A 54 -12.13 8.51 -0.80
N LEU A 55 -11.74 7.37 -1.37
CA LEU A 55 -11.91 7.09 -2.80
C LEU A 55 -13.36 6.68 -3.06
N GLN A 56 -13.99 7.38 -3.99
CA GLN A 56 -15.34 7.11 -4.46
C GLN A 56 -15.30 6.73 -5.94
N GLU A 57 -16.37 6.12 -6.43
CA GLU A 57 -16.52 5.81 -7.85
C GLU A 57 -16.46 7.07 -8.73
N THR A 58 -16.96 8.21 -8.21
CA THR A 58 -16.97 9.50 -8.91
C THR A 58 -15.70 10.32 -8.72
N SER A 59 -14.70 9.82 -8.00
CA SER A 59 -13.41 10.50 -7.84
C SER A 59 -12.67 10.60 -9.18
N GLU A 60 -11.84 11.64 -9.33
CA GLU A 60 -10.95 11.74 -10.49
C GLU A 60 -9.77 10.79 -10.31
N TYR A 61 -9.61 9.84 -11.24
CA TYR A 61 -8.48 8.91 -11.26
C TYR A 61 -7.48 9.32 -12.35
N PRO A 62 -6.17 9.22 -12.10
CA PRO A 62 -5.51 8.67 -10.90
C PRO A 62 -5.54 9.60 -9.68
N ALA A 63 -5.79 9.03 -8.50
CA ALA A 63 -5.88 9.75 -7.22
C ALA A 63 -4.79 9.30 -6.23
N PRO A 64 -4.14 10.22 -5.49
CA PRO A 64 -3.17 9.85 -4.46
C PRO A 64 -3.86 9.10 -3.32
N THR A 65 -3.24 8.03 -2.85
CA THR A 65 -3.73 7.20 -1.74
C THR A 65 -2.55 6.67 -0.91
N SER A 66 -2.83 5.91 0.15
CA SER A 66 -1.80 5.17 0.87
C SER A 66 -2.30 3.80 1.32
N THR A 67 -1.39 2.87 1.52
CA THR A 67 -1.64 1.52 2.03
C THR A 67 -0.99 1.38 3.40
N THR A 68 -1.72 0.85 4.38
CA THR A 68 -1.14 0.52 5.69
C THR A 68 -0.31 -0.75 5.59
N CYS A 69 0.95 -0.63 5.98
CA CYS A 69 1.93 -1.70 5.98
C CYS A 69 2.61 -1.79 7.35
N THR A 70 3.21 -2.94 7.64
CA THR A 70 4.04 -3.14 8.82
C THR A 70 5.48 -3.34 8.40
N ILE A 71 6.42 -2.71 9.10
CA ILE A 71 7.85 -2.84 8.81
C ILE A 71 8.37 -4.15 9.38
N GLU A 72 8.77 -5.08 8.52
CA GLU A 72 9.32 -6.38 8.91
C GLU A 72 10.82 -6.33 9.21
N GLU A 73 11.54 -5.52 8.44
CA GLU A 73 13.00 -5.36 8.54
C GLU A 73 13.45 -4.05 7.89
N ILE A 74 14.57 -3.50 8.37
CA ILE A 74 15.22 -2.33 7.76
C ILE A 74 16.69 -2.69 7.53
N THR A 75 17.13 -2.61 6.27
CA THR A 75 18.51 -2.85 5.86
C THR A 75 18.97 -1.70 4.97
N ASP A 76 20.06 -1.03 5.36
CA ASP A 76 20.71 0.03 4.56
C ASP A 76 19.77 1.14 4.02
N GLY A 77 18.76 1.53 4.81
CA GLY A 77 17.79 2.58 4.43
C GLY A 77 16.61 2.09 3.58
N VAL A 78 16.56 0.79 3.28
CA VAL A 78 15.43 0.11 2.65
C VAL A 78 14.66 -0.68 3.71
N ALA A 79 13.35 -0.47 3.78
CA ALA A 79 12.44 -1.18 4.64
C ALA A 79 11.73 -2.30 3.86
N THR A 80 11.81 -3.52 4.37
CA THR A 80 10.94 -4.61 3.95
C THR A 80 9.61 -4.43 4.69
N VAL A 81 8.53 -4.18 3.95
CA VAL A 81 7.20 -3.95 4.50
C VAL A 81 6.21 -5.00 4.04
N SER A 82 5.30 -5.40 4.91
CA SER A 82 4.21 -6.32 4.60
C SER A 82 2.85 -5.60 4.63
N THR A 83 1.93 -6.01 3.76
CA THR A 83 0.56 -5.47 3.78
C THR A 83 -0.25 -6.03 4.94
N ARG A 84 -0.95 -5.16 5.69
CA ARG A 84 -1.75 -5.60 6.85
C ARG A 84 -3.07 -6.29 6.46
N TRP A 85 -3.77 -5.74 5.48
CA TRP A 85 -5.14 -6.16 5.12
C TRP A 85 -5.24 -6.88 3.78
N LEU A 86 -4.12 -6.94 3.06
CA LEU A 86 -4.02 -7.57 1.76
C LEU A 86 -3.19 -8.83 1.90
N GLU A 87 -3.74 -9.94 1.46
CA GLU A 87 -3.07 -11.23 1.41
C GLU A 87 -3.03 -11.70 -0.03
N GLY A 88 -1.92 -12.32 -0.41
CA GLY A 88 -1.71 -12.94 -1.70
C GLY A 88 -1.79 -14.46 -1.63
N GLY A 89 -2.20 -15.06 -2.75
CA GLY A 89 -2.05 -16.49 -3.03
C GLY A 89 -2.94 -17.43 -2.18
N PRO A 90 -2.86 -18.75 -2.43
CA PRO A 90 -3.71 -19.76 -1.79
C PRO A 90 -3.43 -19.98 -0.29
N ASN A 91 -2.41 -19.31 0.28
CA ASN A 91 -1.95 -19.53 1.66
C ASN A 91 -2.03 -18.28 2.54
N SER A 92 -2.79 -17.24 2.15
CA SER A 92 -2.91 -16.01 2.94
C SER A 92 -1.56 -15.34 3.23
N THR A 93 -0.60 -15.47 2.31
CA THR A 93 0.74 -14.89 2.49
C THR A 93 0.67 -13.38 2.27
N PRO A 94 1.11 -12.55 3.23
CA PRO A 94 1.15 -11.10 3.03
C PRO A 94 1.99 -10.74 1.81
N PHE A 95 1.60 -9.69 1.09
CA PHE A 95 2.47 -9.12 0.08
C PHE A 95 3.61 -8.38 0.78
N VAL A 96 4.82 -8.60 0.31
CA VAL A 96 6.04 -7.99 0.87
C VAL A 96 6.71 -7.15 -0.20
N PHE A 97 7.11 -5.93 0.17
CA PHE A 97 7.74 -4.96 -0.71
C PHE A 97 8.97 -4.35 -0.05
N GLU A 98 9.94 -3.96 -0.87
CA GLU A 98 11.14 -3.26 -0.42
C GLU A 98 10.98 -1.77 -0.72
N ILE A 99 10.81 -0.93 0.29
CA ILE A 99 10.50 0.50 0.13
C ILE A 99 11.59 1.34 0.77
N TRP A 100 11.96 2.47 0.16
CA TRP A 100 12.84 3.44 0.80
C TRP A 100 12.23 3.95 2.11
N LEU A 101 12.98 3.91 3.20
CA LEU A 101 12.48 4.33 4.51
C LEU A 101 11.96 5.78 4.50
N ASP A 102 12.58 6.64 3.70
CA ASP A 102 12.18 8.06 3.54
C ASP A 102 10.87 8.25 2.77
N ALA A 103 10.40 7.24 2.04
CA ALA A 103 9.11 7.25 1.37
C ALA A 103 7.95 6.86 2.30
N LEU A 104 8.25 6.16 3.40
CA LEU A 104 7.26 5.71 4.36
C LEU A 104 6.86 6.84 5.32
N ARG A 105 5.58 6.86 5.68
CA ARG A 105 5.05 7.77 6.71
C ARG A 105 4.67 6.97 7.95
N PRO A 106 4.82 7.52 9.16
CA PRO A 106 4.24 6.91 10.36
C PRO A 106 2.71 6.85 10.22
N ALA A 107 2.13 5.70 10.57
CA ALA A 107 0.67 5.52 10.64
C ALA A 107 0.07 6.11 11.93
#